data_AF-A0A3N1PQN5-F1
#
_entry.id   AF-A0A3N1PQN5-F1
#
_cell.length_a   1.000
_cell.length_b   1.000
_cell.length_c   1.000
_cell.angle_alpha   90.00
_cell.angle_beta   90.00
_cell.angle_gamma   90.00
#
_symmetry.space_group_name_H-M   'P 1'
#
loop_
_entity.id
_entity.type
_entity.pdbx_description
1 polymer ?
#
loop_
_entity_poly.entity_id
_entity_poly.type
_entity_poly.pdbx_seq_one_letter_code
_entity_poly.pdbx_strand_id
1 'polypeptide(L)' 'MKLSRRTSWFLLAFGAWSWMIWITFARNLYKDASGLAFDDAGAPTAYFWVHLALAVTSFILGTAVGMIGLRGVRANASR' A
#
# COMPACT_ATOMS: atom_id res chain seq x y z
N MET A 1 16.71 17.37 -9.01
CA MET A 1 17.17 17.44 -7.60
C MET A 1 17.50 16.04 -7.11
N LYS A 2 18.56 15.83 -6.30
CA LYS A 2 18.87 14.50 -5.72
C LYS A 2 18.22 14.38 -4.34
N LEU A 3 17.56 13.26 -4.06
CA LEU A 3 16.99 12.96 -2.75
C LEU A 3 18.09 12.83 -1.70
N SER A 4 17.89 13.44 -0.54
CA SER A 4 18.80 13.27 0.60
C SER A 4 18.81 11.81 1.08
N ARG A 5 19.87 11.38 1.75
CA ARG A 5 19.96 10.02 2.33
C ARG A 5 18.80 9.75 3.30
N ARG A 6 18.47 10.72 4.14
CA ARG A 6 17.37 10.61 5.13
C ARG A 6 16.01 10.47 4.44
N THR A 7 15.73 11.32 3.46
CA THR A 7 14.47 11.26 2.70
C THR A 7 14.34 9.96 1.93
N SER A 8 15.43 9.45 1.35
CA SER A 8 15.42 8.17 0.61
C SER A 8 15.02 7.00 1.50
N TRP A 9 15.61 6.91 2.70
CA TRP A 9 15.25 5.90 3.69
C TRP A 9 13.81 6.06 4.19
N PHE A 10 13.37 7.29 4.43
CA PHE A 10 11.98 7.56 4.81
C PHE A 10 11.00 7.04 3.75
N LEU A 11 11.21 7.35 2.47
CA LEU A 11 10.33 6.89 1.39
C LEU A 11 10.34 5.37 1.24
N LEU A 12 11.51 4.74 1.42
CA LEU A 12 11.61 3.28 1.39
C LEU A 12 10.84 2.63 2.54
N ALA A 13 11.03 3.12 3.77
CA ALA A 13 10.32 2.64 4.94
C ALA A 13 8.81 2.88 4.83
N PHE A 14 8.40 4.04 4.31
CA PHE A 14 7.00 4.36 4.07
C PHE A 14 6.36 3.42 3.04
N GLY A 15 7.07 3.09 1.94
CA GLY A 15 6.59 2.11 0.97
C GLY A 15 6.40 0.71 1.59
N ALA A 16 7.35 0.26 2.41
CA ALA A 16 7.25 -1.01 3.12
C ALA A 16 6.10 -1.03 4.15
N TRP A 17 5.92 0.07 4.89
CA TRP A 17 4.79 0.24 5.80
C TRP A 17 3.45 0.21 5.05
N SER A 18 3.37 0.89 3.90
CA SER A 18 2.18 0.91 3.04
C SER A 18 1.78 -0.50 2.62
N TRP A 19 2.74 -1.35 2.24
CA TRP A 19 2.47 -2.76 1.95
C TRP A 19 1.79 -3.47 3.12
N MET A 20 2.34 -3.33 4.33
CA MET A 20 1.78 -3.97 5.51
C MET A 20 0.33 -3.54 5.76
N ILE A 21 0.02 -2.25 5.64
CA ILE A 21 -1.33 -1.71 5.81
C ILE A 21 -2.29 -2.29 4.77
N TRP A 22 -1.96 -2.17 3.48
CA TRP A 22 -2.90 -2.52 2.42
C TRP A 22 -3.09 -4.03 2.27
N ILE A 23 -2.06 -4.84 2.53
CA ILE A 23 -2.19 -6.31 2.57
C ILE A 23 -3.09 -6.73 3.74
N THR A 24 -2.89 -6.13 4.92
CA THR A 24 -3.71 -6.44 6.10
C THR A 24 -5.15 -6.00 5.89
N PHE A 25 -5.36 -4.81 5.33
CA PHE A 25 -6.67 -4.29 5.01
C PHE A 25 -7.39 -5.18 3.99
N ALA A 26 -6.75 -5.56 2.88
CA ALA A 26 -7.34 -6.43 1.87
C ALA A 26 -7.72 -7.81 2.45
N ARG A 27 -6.88 -8.36 3.34
CA ARG A 27 -7.20 -9.60 4.07
C ARG A 27 -8.44 -9.45 4.95
N ASN A 28 -8.55 -8.33 5.66
CA ASN A 28 -9.69 -8.07 6.54
C ASN A 28 -10.97 -7.76 5.74
N LEU A 29 -10.85 -7.10 4.59
CA LEU A 29 -11.95 -6.86 3.67
C LEU A 29 -12.51 -8.17 3.13
N TYR A 30 -11.63 -9.08 2.68
CA TYR A 30 -12.05 -10.39 2.19
C TYR A 30 -12.64 -11.29 3.29
N LYS A 31 -12.14 -11.16 4.53
CA LYS A 31 -12.70 -11.84 5.71
C LYS A 31 -13.99 -11.20 6.24
N ASP A 32 -14.44 -10.13 5.60
CA ASP A 32 -15.59 -9.34 6.03
C ASP A 32 -15.54 -8.89 7.49
N ALA A 33 -14.40 -8.39 7.92
CA ALA A 33 -14.22 -7.96 9.32
C ALA A 33 -15.18 -6.83 9.75
N SER A 34 -15.75 -6.09 8.79
CA SER A 34 -16.75 -5.04 9.03
C SER A 34 -18.20 -5.52 8.96
N GLY A 35 -18.47 -6.69 8.39
CA GLY A 35 -19.83 -7.17 8.09
C GLY A 35 -20.53 -6.39 6.98
N LEU A 36 -19.77 -5.73 6.10
CA LEU A 36 -20.28 -4.88 5.01
C LEU A 36 -19.82 -5.34 3.63
N ALA A 37 -18.82 -6.22 3.55
CA ALA A 37 -18.17 -6.60 2.30
C ALA A 37 -19.06 -7.53 1.46
N PHE A 38 -19.85 -8.39 2.09
CA PHE A 38 -20.74 -9.31 1.42
C PHE A 38 -22.16 -9.18 1.98
N ASP A 39 -23.16 -9.44 1.13
CA ASP A 39 -24.55 -9.52 1.56
C ASP A 39 -24.90 -10.91 2.10
N ASP A 40 -26.15 -11.10 2.54
CA ASP A 40 -26.64 -12.37 3.09
C ASP A 40 -26.56 -13.55 2.10
N ALA A 41 -26.51 -13.26 0.79
CA ALA A 41 -26.32 -14.26 -0.27
C ALA A 41 -24.84 -14.51 -0.58
N GLY A 42 -23.92 -13.82 0.08
CA GLY A 42 -22.48 -13.89 -0.12
C GLY A 42 -21.96 -13.11 -1.34
N ALA A 43 -22.78 -12.24 -1.94
CA ALA A 43 -22.37 -11.44 -3.09
C ALA A 43 -21.60 -10.18 -2.62
N PRO A 44 -20.53 -9.78 -3.33
CA PRO A 44 -19.75 -8.61 -2.96
C PRO A 44 -20.57 -7.32 -3.14
N THR A 45 -20.60 -6.50 -2.11
CA THR A 45 -21.35 -5.24 -2.10
C THR A 45 -20.58 -4.11 -2.79
N ALA A 46 -21.23 -2.96 -2.98
CA ALA A 46 -20.55 -1.74 -3.42
C ALA A 46 -19.42 -1.30 -2.44
N TYR A 47 -19.61 -1.53 -1.14
CA TYR A 47 -18.59 -1.28 -0.13
C TYR A 47 -17.32 -2.07 -0.41
N PHE A 48 -17.45 -3.37 -0.72
CA PHE A 48 -16.31 -4.21 -1.09
C PHE A 48 -15.56 -3.65 -2.30
N TRP A 49 -16.27 -3.35 -3.39
CA TRP A 49 -15.63 -2.90 -4.62
C TRP A 49 -14.91 -1.56 -4.47
N VAL A 50 -15.52 -0.59 -3.80
CA VAL A 50 -14.89 0.72 -3.53
C VAL A 50 -13.62 0.54 -2.71
N HIS A 51 -13.70 -0.22 -1.62
CA HIS A 51 -12.55 -0.39 -0.73
C HIS A 51 -11.44 -1.25 -1.36
N LEU A 52 -11.79 -2.25 -2.16
CA LEU A 52 -10.81 -3.03 -2.91
C LEU A 52 -10.08 -2.15 -3.93
N ALA A 53 -10.81 -1.33 -4.70
CA ALA A 53 -10.21 -0.40 -5.65
C ALA A 53 -9.27 0.61 -4.97
N LEU A 54 -9.69 1.18 -3.83
CA LEU A 54 -8.87 2.08 -3.03
C LEU A 54 -7.62 1.37 -2.48
N ALA A 55 -7.76 0.15 -1.98
CA ALA A 55 -6.64 -0.63 -1.44
C ALA A 55 -5.61 -0.98 -2.52
N VAL A 56 -6.06 -1.46 -3.68
CA VAL A 56 -5.18 -1.80 -4.82
C VAL A 56 -4.46 -0.56 -5.34
N THR A 57 -5.19 0.54 -5.54
CA THR A 57 -4.60 1.80 -6.01
C THR A 57 -3.55 2.31 -5.03
N SER A 58 -3.88 2.31 -3.74
CA SER A 58 -2.97 2.80 -2.70
C SER A 58 -1.76 1.89 -2.50
N PHE A 59 -1.92 0.58 -2.67
CA PHE A 59 -0.81 -0.37 -2.68
C PHE A 59 0.17 -0.09 -3.84
N ILE A 60 -0.34 0.17 -5.04
CA ILE A 60 0.49 0.52 -6.21
C ILE A 60 1.24 1.83 -5.95
N LEU A 61 0.55 2.86 -5.44
CA LEU A 61 1.18 4.15 -5.09
C LEU A 61 2.25 3.98 -4.01
N GLY A 62 1.97 3.20 -2.96
CA GLY A 62 2.94 2.84 -1.92
C GLY A 62 4.17 2.12 -2.48
N THR A 63 3.97 1.20 -3.42
CA THR A 63 5.04 0.50 -4.13
C THR A 63 5.91 1.48 -4.92
N ALA A 64 5.29 2.39 -5.68
CA ALA A 64 6.01 3.41 -6.45
C ALA A 64 6.85 4.32 -5.53
N VAL A 65 6.30 4.75 -4.40
CA VAL A 65 7.02 5.53 -3.36
C VAL A 65 8.21 4.74 -2.81
N GLY A 66 8.01 3.46 -2.45
CA GLY A 66 9.07 2.58 -1.98
C GLY A 66 10.19 2.41 -3.01
N MET A 67 9.85 2.25 -4.30
CA MET A 67 10.81 2.16 -5.39
C MET A 67 11.62 3.44 -5.58
N ILE A 68 10.99 4.62 -5.45
CA ILE A 68 11.71 5.92 -5.46
C ILE A 68 12.69 5.98 -4.28
N GLY A 69 12.25 5.58 -3.07
CA GLY A 69 13.10 5.48 -1.89
C GLY A 69 14.30 4.55 -2.10
N LEU A 70 14.06 3.34 -2.61
CA LEU A 70 15.11 2.34 -2.90
C LEU A 70 16.14 2.87 -3.90
N ARG A 71 15.69 3.52 -4.99
CA ARG A 71 16.58 4.16 -5.96
C ARG A 71 17.42 5.26 -5.31
N GLY A 72 16.82 6.07 -4.43
CA GLY A 72 17.52 7.09 -3.66
C GLY A 72 18.57 6.52 -2.69
N VAL A 73 18.26 5.42 -2.01
CA VAL A 73 19.21 4.73 -1.12
C VAL A 73 20.41 4.20 -1.93
N ARG A 74 20.16 3.51 -3.04
CA ARG A 74 21.21 2.97 -3.92
C ARG A 74 22.13 4.06 -4.49
N ALA A 75 21.55 5.16 -4.98
CA ALA A 75 22.31 6.27 -5.54
C ALA A 75 23.16 7.04 -4.51
N ASN A 76 22.79 6.98 -3.23
CA ASN A 76 23.56 7.57 -2.13
C ASN A 76 24.61 6.61 -1.55
N ALA A 77 24.49 5.30 -1.80
CA ALA A 77 25.46 4.30 -1.38
C ALA A 77 26.64 4.16 -2.37
N SER A 78 26.45 4.59 -3.61
CA SER A 78 27.48 4.62 -4.65
C SER A 78 28.30 5.92 -4.66
N ARG A 79 28.26 6.69 -3.57
CA ARG A 79 28.98 7.95 -3.36
C ARG A 79 29.84 7.82 -2.12
#